data_AF-A0A839UMD0-F1
#
_entry.id   AF-A0A839UMD0-F1
#
_cell.length_a   1.000
_cell.length_b   1.000
_cell.length_c   1.000
_cell.angle_alpha   90.00
_cell.angle_beta   90.00
_cell.angle_gamma   90.00
#
_symmetry.space_group_name_H-M   'P 1'
#
loop_
_entity.id
_entity.type
_entity.pdbx_description
1 polymer ?
#
loop_
_entity_poly.entity_id
_entity_poly.type
_entity_poly.pdbx_seq_one_letter_code
_entity_poly.pdbx_strand_id
1 'polypeptide(L)'
;MIRNPVILTLLMFAISVSNCFAEQGDELVYSSLGRLLAYQNQATRYKVESPTFAHSYLPGMIQKEYDENIYKLSKEQQIEFIWGVISFAKLGSDGTEDLAHLIYDCCPKEFIQSVDVYLSQAEKYEAMSPNYVDQDLVHKAKYFKRSAHLLLNVLSRGNGFEVTP
;
A
#
# COMPACT_ATOMS: atom_id res chain seq x y z
N MET A 1 -3.54 -27.01 0.13
CA MET A 1 -2.13 -26.65 0.40
C MET A 1 -1.98 -25.15 0.22
N ILE A 2 -1.70 -24.43 1.32
CA ILE A 2 -1.45 -22.99 1.32
C ILE A 2 -0.07 -22.78 0.69
N ARG A 3 -0.01 -22.13 -0.47
CA ARG A 3 1.21 -22.04 -1.31
C ARG A 3 2.13 -20.88 -0.99
N ASN A 4 1.88 -20.11 0.08
CA ASN A 4 2.76 -19.02 0.47
C ASN A 4 2.85 -18.87 2.00
N PRO A 5 3.74 -19.64 2.66
CA PRO A 5 4.01 -19.46 4.09
C PRO A 5 4.64 -18.10 4.39
N VAL A 6 5.28 -17.45 3.41
CA VAL A 6 5.99 -16.16 3.58
C VAL A 6 5.04 -14.99 3.86
N ILE A 7 3.88 -14.93 3.21
CA ILE A 7 2.86 -13.90 3.49
C ILE A 7 2.33 -14.05 4.93
N LEU A 8 2.10 -15.29 5.35
CA LEU A 8 1.69 -15.59 6.73
C LEU A 8 2.78 -15.23 7.73
N THR A 9 4.06 -15.41 7.37
CA THR A 9 5.20 -15.12 8.26
C THR A 9 5.51 -13.61 8.33
N LEU A 10 5.32 -12.86 7.24
CA LEU A 10 5.42 -11.39 7.23
C LEU A 10 4.30 -10.74 8.03
N LEU A 11 3.06 -11.25 7.90
CA LEU A 11 1.94 -10.87 8.77
C LEU A 11 2.25 -11.18 10.24
N MET A 12 2.82 -12.36 10.53
CA MET A 12 3.17 -12.75 11.90
C MET A 12 4.37 -11.96 12.48
N PHE A 13 5.30 -11.50 11.65
CA PHE A 13 6.42 -10.66 12.09
C PHE A 13 5.98 -9.23 12.40
N ALA A 14 5.07 -8.67 11.59
CA ALA A 14 4.39 -7.40 11.90
C ALA A 14 3.59 -7.49 13.21
N ILE A 15 2.98 -8.64 13.50
CA ILE A 15 2.24 -8.90 14.75
C ILE A 15 3.18 -9.11 15.97
N SER A 16 4.39 -9.63 15.76
CA SER A 16 5.30 -10.02 16.87
C SER A 16 6.16 -8.87 17.41
N VAL A 17 6.38 -7.80 16.62
CA VAL A 17 7.13 -6.61 17.07
C VAL A 17 6.22 -5.60 17.80
N SER A 18 4.88 -5.69 17.64
CA SER A 18 3.92 -4.71 18.18
C SER A 18 3.20 -5.13 19.48
N ASN A 19 3.47 -6.31 20.04
CA ASN A 19 2.81 -6.73 21.28
C ASN A 19 3.49 -6.20 22.55
N CYS A 20 3.17 -4.95 22.88
CA CYS A 20 2.99 -4.56 24.28
C CYS A 20 1.91 -3.46 24.46
N PHE A 21 1.57 -2.70 23.42
CA PHE A 21 0.42 -1.79 23.39
C PHE A 21 -0.05 -1.64 21.94
N ALA A 22 -0.91 -2.54 21.45
CA ALA A 22 -1.60 -2.27 20.19
C ALA A 22 -2.54 -1.09 20.45
N GLU A 23 -2.20 0.08 19.91
CA GLU A 23 -3.06 1.24 20.01
C GLU A 23 -4.36 0.95 19.25
N GLN A 24 -5.48 1.53 19.69
CA GLN A 24 -6.80 1.34 19.04
C GLN A 24 -6.78 1.62 17.52
N GLY A 25 -5.82 2.43 17.04
CA GLY A 25 -5.61 2.68 15.62
C GLY A 25 -5.06 1.48 14.85
N ASP A 26 -4.20 0.66 15.44
CA ASP A 26 -3.59 -0.51 14.76
C ASP A 26 -4.64 -1.58 14.49
N GLU A 27 -5.53 -1.82 15.47
CA GLU A 27 -6.67 -2.72 15.30
C GLU A 27 -7.57 -2.30 14.14
N LEU A 28 -7.77 -0.98 13.97
CA LEU A 28 -8.58 -0.45 12.89
C LEU A 28 -7.89 -0.61 11.53
N VAL A 29 -6.57 -0.41 11.45
CA VAL A 29 -5.78 -0.69 10.25
C VAL A 29 -5.91 -2.16 9.86
N TYR A 30 -5.62 -3.09 10.76
CA TYR A 30 -5.68 -4.53 10.46
C TYR A 30 -7.09 -5.01 10.10
N SER A 31 -8.10 -4.50 10.79
CA SER A 31 -9.50 -4.81 10.50
C SER A 31 -9.91 -4.35 9.09
N SER A 32 -9.48 -3.16 8.68
CA SER A 32 -9.75 -2.60 7.35
C SER A 32 -9.03 -3.38 6.25
N LEU A 33 -7.76 -3.72 6.46
CA LEU A 33 -6.99 -4.58 5.54
C LEU A 33 -7.60 -5.98 5.43
N GLY A 34 -8.05 -6.56 6.55
CA GLY A 34 -8.72 -7.85 6.58
C GLY A 34 -10.02 -7.87 5.76
N ARG A 35 -10.83 -6.80 5.84
CA ARG A 35 -12.03 -6.64 5.00
C ARG A 35 -11.68 -6.58 3.51
N LEU A 36 -10.72 -5.74 3.14
CA LEU A 36 -10.29 -5.58 1.74
C LEU A 36 -9.73 -6.89 1.16
N LEU A 37 -8.92 -7.62 1.94
CA LEU A 37 -8.40 -8.92 1.54
C LEU A 37 -9.52 -9.95 1.37
N ALA A 38 -10.52 -9.95 2.26
CA ALA A 38 -11.69 -10.81 2.14
C ALA A 38 -12.49 -10.50 0.87
N TYR A 39 -12.71 -9.21 0.55
CA TYR A 39 -13.36 -8.78 -0.69
C TYR A 39 -12.61 -9.26 -1.94
N GLN A 40 -11.30 -9.04 -1.99
CA GLN A 40 -10.49 -9.49 -3.12
C GLN A 40 -10.51 -11.02 -3.29
N ASN A 41 -10.50 -11.76 -2.18
CA ASN A 41 -10.61 -13.21 -2.19
C ASN A 41 -11.98 -13.68 -2.70
N GLN A 42 -13.07 -13.02 -2.29
CA GLN A 42 -14.41 -13.32 -2.79
C GLN A 42 -14.51 -13.03 -4.29
N ALA A 43 -14.06 -11.86 -4.76
CA ALA A 43 -14.05 -11.51 -6.18
C ALA A 43 -13.30 -12.54 -7.03
N THR A 44 -12.16 -13.03 -6.52
CA THR A 44 -11.35 -14.07 -7.19
C THR A 44 -12.06 -15.43 -7.20
N ARG A 45 -12.74 -15.82 -6.11
CA ARG A 45 -13.42 -17.12 -5.98
C ARG A 45 -14.68 -17.23 -6.81
N TYR A 46 -15.49 -16.18 -6.85
CA TYR A 46 -16.78 -16.21 -7.53
C TYR A 46 -16.67 -15.99 -9.03
N LYS A 47 -15.45 -15.86 -9.59
CA LYS A 47 -15.19 -15.62 -11.02
C LYS A 47 -16.23 -14.64 -11.59
N VAL A 48 -16.42 -13.49 -10.94
CA VAL A 48 -17.32 -12.45 -11.48
C VAL A 48 -16.77 -12.16 -12.88
N GLU A 49 -17.47 -12.63 -13.92
CA GLU A 49 -16.94 -12.89 -15.29
C GLU A 49 -16.67 -11.63 -16.10
N SER A 50 -16.45 -10.51 -15.42
CA SER A 50 -16.05 -9.26 -16.03
C SER A 50 -14.77 -8.81 -15.31
N PRO A 51 -13.61 -8.88 -15.99
CA PRO A 51 -12.38 -8.24 -15.51
C PRO A 51 -12.61 -6.78 -15.13
N THR A 52 -13.56 -6.13 -15.81
CA THR A 52 -14.05 -4.78 -15.52
C THR A 52 -14.77 -4.65 -14.16
N PHE A 53 -15.39 -5.69 -13.61
CA PHE A 53 -16.17 -5.63 -12.36
C PHE A 53 -15.30 -5.74 -11.11
N ALA A 54 -14.30 -6.61 -11.10
CA ALA A 54 -13.40 -6.77 -9.94
C ALA A 54 -12.32 -5.68 -9.86
N HIS A 55 -11.84 -5.19 -11.01
CA HIS A 55 -10.78 -4.17 -11.08
C HIS A 55 -11.29 -2.74 -10.84
N SER A 56 -12.57 -2.45 -11.09
CA SER A 56 -13.15 -1.11 -10.83
C SER A 56 -13.56 -0.88 -9.37
N TYR A 57 -13.88 -1.95 -8.62
CA TYR A 57 -14.48 -1.80 -7.28
C TYR A 57 -13.46 -1.84 -6.14
N LEU A 58 -12.36 -2.59 -6.27
CA LEU A 58 -11.34 -2.67 -5.21
C LEU A 58 -10.69 -1.31 -4.91
N PRO A 59 -10.31 -0.49 -5.91
CA PRO A 59 -9.80 0.87 -5.66
C PRO A 59 -10.82 1.75 -4.92
N GLY A 60 -12.08 1.75 -5.35
CA GLY A 60 -13.15 2.50 -4.67
C GLY A 60 -13.38 2.04 -3.22
N MET A 61 -13.25 0.75 -2.94
CA MET A 61 -13.32 0.22 -1.58
C MET A 61 -12.11 0.61 -0.73
N ILE A 62 -10.91 0.64 -1.32
CA ILE A 62 -9.70 1.12 -0.64
C ILE A 62 -9.86 2.58 -0.23
N GLN A 63 -10.29 3.43 -1.18
CA GLN A 63 -10.53 4.86 -0.93
C GLN A 63 -11.57 5.05 0.17
N LYS A 64 -12.70 4.33 0.08
CA LYS A 64 -13.76 4.40 1.08
C LYS A 64 -13.27 3.99 2.48
N GLU A 65 -12.58 2.86 2.59
CA GLU A 65 -12.02 2.41 3.87
C GLU A 65 -11.01 3.42 4.43
N TYR A 66 -10.20 4.02 3.54
CA TYR A 66 -9.27 5.06 3.94
C TYR A 66 -10.00 6.28 4.53
N ASP A 67 -10.99 6.82 3.82
CA ASP A 67 -11.71 8.02 4.23
C ASP A 67 -12.53 7.83 5.51
N GLU A 68 -13.19 6.67 5.66
CA GLU A 68 -14.06 6.39 6.81
C GLU A 68 -13.27 6.02 8.08
N ASN A 69 -12.19 5.25 7.91
CA ASN A 69 -11.53 4.57 9.02
C ASN A 69 -10.08 5.01 9.26
N ILE A 70 -9.32 5.34 8.21
CA ILE A 70 -7.86 5.46 8.30
C ILE A 70 -7.37 6.91 8.30
N TYR A 71 -8.01 7.83 7.57
CA TYR A 71 -7.55 9.21 7.40
C TYR A 71 -7.37 9.98 8.72
N LYS A 72 -8.14 9.63 9.75
CA LYS A 72 -8.09 10.23 11.09
C LYS A 72 -7.00 9.66 12.01
N LEU A 73 -6.31 8.61 11.58
CA LEU A 73 -5.26 7.93 12.36
C LEU A 73 -3.90 8.64 12.23
N SER A 74 -2.89 8.15 12.95
CA SER A 74 -1.53 8.69 12.83
C SER A 74 -0.98 8.49 11.41
N LYS A 75 0.01 9.30 11.01
CA LYS A 75 0.65 9.15 9.69
C LYS A 75 1.31 7.78 9.51
N GLU A 76 1.87 7.23 10.58
CA GLU A 76 2.44 5.88 10.58
C GLU A 76 1.37 4.83 10.27
N GLN A 77 0.22 4.89 10.93
CA GLN A 77 -0.92 3.98 10.69
C GLN A 77 -1.52 4.14 9.28
N GLN A 78 -1.59 5.37 8.77
CA GLN A 78 -2.01 5.62 7.38
C GLN A 78 -1.05 4.96 6.37
N ILE A 79 0.27 5.06 6.61
CA ILE A 79 1.31 4.45 5.78
C ILE A 79 1.25 2.93 5.87
N GLU A 80 1.02 2.36 7.06
CA GLU A 80 0.86 0.92 7.25
C GLU A 80 -0.33 0.37 6.47
N PHE A 81 -1.45 1.08 6.48
CA PHE A 81 -2.60 0.72 5.66
C PHE A 81 -2.25 0.71 4.16
N ILE A 82 -1.61 1.76 3.66
CA ILE A 82 -1.19 1.85 2.25
C ILE A 82 -0.24 0.70 1.89
N TRP A 83 0.75 0.41 2.75
CA TRP A 83 1.67 -0.71 2.56
C TRP A 83 0.96 -2.06 2.54
N GLY A 84 0.01 -2.25 3.46
CA GLY A 84 -0.86 -3.42 3.48
C GLY A 84 -1.54 -3.60 2.13
N VAL A 85 -2.19 -2.56 1.61
CA VAL A 85 -2.84 -2.59 0.29
C VAL A 85 -1.84 -2.95 -0.81
N ILE A 86 -0.67 -2.32 -0.88
CA ILE A 86 0.37 -2.62 -1.90
C ILE A 86 0.78 -4.10 -1.86
N SER A 87 0.88 -4.68 -0.66
CA SER A 87 1.38 -6.04 -0.46
C SER A 87 0.43 -7.12 -1.00
N PHE A 88 -0.89 -6.93 -0.91
CA PHE A 88 -1.86 -7.98 -1.29
C PHE A 88 -2.75 -7.60 -2.49
N ALA A 89 -2.96 -6.32 -2.77
CA ALA A 89 -3.94 -5.87 -3.73
C ALA A 89 -3.52 -6.12 -5.19
N LYS A 90 -4.47 -6.56 -6.00
CA LYS A 90 -4.34 -6.72 -7.46
C LYS A 90 -5.19 -5.67 -8.15
N LEU A 91 -4.63 -4.48 -8.33
CA LEU A 91 -5.37 -3.25 -8.65
C LEU A 91 -5.63 -3.02 -10.14
N GLY A 92 -4.90 -3.68 -11.06
CA GLY A 92 -4.94 -3.30 -12.48
C GLY A 92 -4.32 -1.93 -12.71
N SER A 93 -4.40 -1.39 -13.94
CA SER A 93 -3.79 -0.09 -14.28
C SER A 93 -4.45 1.07 -13.55
N ASP A 94 -5.78 1.20 -13.67
CA ASP A 94 -6.54 2.32 -13.12
C ASP A 94 -6.47 2.34 -11.58
N GLY A 95 -6.60 1.18 -10.94
CA GLY A 95 -6.47 1.09 -9.48
C GLY A 95 -5.07 1.37 -8.95
N THR A 96 -4.04 1.14 -9.77
CA THR A 96 -2.66 1.53 -9.43
C THR A 96 -2.48 3.05 -9.49
N GLU A 97 -3.16 3.74 -10.41
CA GLU A 97 -3.17 5.20 -10.48
C GLU A 97 -3.92 5.81 -9.29
N ASP A 98 -5.12 5.30 -8.96
CA ASP A 98 -5.90 5.74 -7.79
C ASP A 98 -5.10 5.61 -6.49
N LEU A 99 -4.40 4.50 -6.30
CA LEU A 99 -3.55 4.32 -5.12
C LEU A 99 -2.35 5.27 -5.11
N ALA A 100 -1.80 5.62 -6.27
CA ALA A 100 -0.73 6.61 -6.36
C ALA A 100 -1.22 8.02 -5.97
N HIS A 101 -2.44 8.38 -6.35
CA HIS A 101 -3.11 9.60 -5.89
C HIS A 101 -3.36 9.58 -4.39
N LEU A 102 -3.85 8.48 -3.85
CA LEU A 102 -4.06 8.33 -2.41
C LEU A 102 -2.75 8.53 -1.62
N ILE A 103 -1.64 7.95 -2.08
CA ILE A 103 -0.31 8.15 -1.47
C ILE A 103 0.09 9.61 -1.47
N TYR A 104 -0.16 10.30 -2.58
CA TYR A 104 0.17 11.70 -2.75
C TYR A 104 -0.66 12.63 -1.84
N ASP A 105 -1.96 12.37 -1.72
CA ASP A 105 -2.85 13.17 -0.87
C ASP A 105 -2.62 12.89 0.62
N CYS A 106 -2.23 11.65 0.95
CA CYS A 106 -2.02 11.20 2.32
C CYS A 106 -0.70 11.71 2.92
N CYS A 107 0.44 11.25 2.42
CA CYS A 107 1.74 11.40 3.09
C CYS A 107 2.92 11.09 2.15
N PRO A 108 3.12 11.85 1.06
CA PRO A 108 4.04 11.47 0.01
C PRO A 108 5.50 11.42 0.48
N LYS A 109 5.91 12.32 1.38
CA LYS A 109 7.29 12.38 1.88
C LYS A 109 7.61 11.24 2.83
N GLU A 110 6.73 11.00 3.80
CA GLU A 110 6.86 9.95 4.80
C GLU A 110 6.76 8.57 4.14
N PHE A 111 5.88 8.43 3.14
CA PHE A 111 5.78 7.21 2.34
C PHE A 111 7.07 6.94 1.55
N ILE A 112 7.63 7.95 0.87
CA ILE A 112 8.91 7.81 0.14
C ILE A 112 10.02 7.35 1.10
N GLN A 113 10.12 7.97 2.28
CA GLN A 113 11.11 7.58 3.31
C GLN A 113 10.91 6.14 3.76
N SER A 114 9.66 5.71 3.98
CA SER A 114 9.33 4.33 4.32
C SER A 114 9.76 3.35 3.22
N VAL A 115 9.54 3.69 1.95
CA VAL A 115 10.03 2.90 0.81
C VAL A 115 11.55 2.85 0.75
N ASP A 116 12.25 3.94 1.05
CA ASP A 116 13.71 3.96 1.09
C ASP A 116 14.29 3.00 2.14
N VAL A 117 13.68 2.98 3.33
CA VAL A 117 14.04 2.03 4.39
C VAL A 117 13.81 0.59 3.92
N TYR A 118 12.64 0.31 3.33
CA TYR A 118 12.31 -1.02 2.82
C TYR A 118 13.28 -1.48 1.73
N LEU A 119 13.56 -0.65 0.72
CA LEU A 119 14.44 -1.01 -0.39
C LEU A 119 15.88 -1.25 0.08
N SER A 120 16.37 -0.45 1.03
CA SER A 120 17.70 -0.66 1.63
C SER A 120 17.78 -1.99 2.39
N GLN A 121 16.71 -2.36 3.09
CA GLN A 121 16.66 -3.66 3.78
C GLN A 121 16.55 -4.82 2.79
N ALA A 122 15.70 -4.70 1.77
CA ALA A 122 15.52 -5.71 0.74
C ALA A 122 16.85 -6.02 0.02
N GLU A 123 17.63 -5.01 -0.34
CA GLU A 123 18.96 -5.19 -0.95
C GLU A 123 19.93 -5.96 -0.04
N LYS A 124 19.95 -5.64 1.26
CA LYS A 124 20.76 -6.38 2.25
C LYS A 124 20.34 -7.84 2.34
N TYR A 125 19.03 -8.11 2.38
CA TYR A 125 18.52 -9.48 2.45
C TYR A 125 18.73 -10.26 1.16
N GLU A 126 18.60 -9.63 0.00
CA GLU A 126 18.87 -10.24 -1.30
C GLU A 126 20.34 -10.69 -1.43
N ALA A 127 21.27 -9.86 -0.95
CA ALA A 127 22.70 -10.19 -0.90
C ALA A 127 23.01 -11.39 0.01
N MET A 128 22.21 -11.60 1.07
CA MET A 128 22.37 -12.73 1.99
C MET A 128 21.64 -14.00 1.49
N SER A 129 20.46 -13.84 0.90
CA SER A 129 19.62 -14.93 0.42
C SER A 129 18.64 -14.42 -0.67
N PRO A 130 18.96 -14.64 -1.95
CA PRO A 130 18.18 -14.09 -3.07
C PRO A 130 16.71 -14.51 -3.11
N ASN A 131 16.38 -15.66 -2.51
CA ASN A 131 15.01 -16.20 -2.49
C ASN A 131 14.16 -15.67 -1.33
N TYR A 132 14.73 -14.83 -0.46
CA TYR A 132 14.04 -14.31 0.72
C TYR A 132 13.26 -13.02 0.45
N VAL A 133 13.53 -12.39 -0.70
CA VAL A 133 12.94 -11.10 -1.08
C VAL A 133 11.83 -11.31 -2.10
N ASP A 134 10.65 -10.75 -1.79
CA ASP A 134 9.55 -10.70 -2.74
C ASP A 134 9.82 -9.65 -3.82
N GLN A 135 10.26 -10.12 -5.00
CA GLN A 135 10.59 -9.27 -6.13
C GLN A 135 9.38 -8.52 -6.71
N ASP A 136 8.16 -9.05 -6.55
CA ASP A 136 6.93 -8.34 -6.95
C ASP A 136 6.71 -7.12 -6.05
N LEU A 137 6.89 -7.30 -4.73
CA LEU A 137 6.77 -6.21 -3.77
C LEU A 137 7.85 -5.15 -3.98
N VAL A 138 9.09 -5.54 -4.26
CA VAL A 138 10.18 -4.61 -4.61
C VAL A 138 9.83 -3.80 -5.87
N HIS A 139 9.27 -4.43 -6.89
CA HIS A 139 8.87 -3.74 -8.11
C HIS A 139 7.76 -2.72 -7.85
N LYS A 140 6.71 -3.11 -7.11
CA LYS A 140 5.62 -2.21 -6.70
C LYS A 140 6.12 -1.05 -5.85
N ALA A 141 6.99 -1.30 -4.88
CA ALA A 141 7.59 -0.28 -4.03
C ALA A 141 8.32 0.78 -4.86
N LYS A 142 9.17 0.35 -5.81
CA LYS A 142 9.88 1.25 -6.74
C LYS A 142 8.90 2.06 -7.60
N TYR A 143 7.84 1.43 -8.09
CA TYR A 143 6.79 2.11 -8.88
C TYR A 143 6.12 3.22 -8.06
N PHE A 144 5.57 2.91 -6.88
CA PHE A 144 4.84 3.89 -6.07
C PHE A 144 5.74 5.01 -5.54
N LYS A 145 6.99 4.71 -5.18
CA LYS A 145 7.99 5.73 -4.86
C LYS A 145 8.20 6.70 -6.03
N ARG A 146 8.36 6.17 -7.25
CA ARG A 146 8.54 7.00 -8.45
C ARG A 146 7.31 7.87 -8.71
N SER A 147 6.11 7.31 -8.61
CA SER A 147 4.86 8.06 -8.79
C SER A 147 4.70 9.19 -7.76
N ALA A 148 4.99 8.91 -6.48
CA ALA A 148 4.97 9.92 -5.43
C ALA A 148 5.97 11.07 -5.69
N HIS A 149 7.20 10.74 -6.13
CA HIS A 149 8.17 11.76 -6.55
C HIS A 149 7.69 12.59 -7.74
N LEU A 150 7.10 11.96 -8.75
CA LEU A 150 6.59 12.66 -9.93
C LEU A 150 5.48 13.65 -9.54
N LEU A 151 4.51 13.21 -8.75
CA LEU A 151 3.40 14.06 -8.30
C LEU A 151 3.90 15.24 -7.45
N LEU A 152 4.83 15.00 -6.51
CA LEU A 152 5.49 16.07 -5.75
C LEU A 152 6.19 17.09 -6.66
N ASN A 153 6.90 16.62 -7.70
CA ASN A 153 7.65 17.48 -8.60
C ASN A 153 6.76 18.26 -9.58
N VAL A 154 5.67 17.66 -10.07
CA VAL A 154 4.73 18.31 -10.98
C VAL A 154 3.97 19.42 -10.25
N LEU A 155 3.48 19.14 -9.05
CA LEU A 155 2.64 20.08 -8.30
C LEU A 155 3.45 21.20 -7.61
N SER A 156 4.70 20.92 -7.23
CA SER A 156 5.62 21.99 -6.80
C SER A 156 6.00 22.96 -7.92
N ARG A 157 5.98 22.51 -9.19
CA ARG A 157 6.17 23.38 -10.37
C ARG A 157 4.88 24.11 -10.77
N GLY A 158 3.71 23.52 -10.51
CA GLY A 158 2.40 24.14 -10.78
C GLY A 158 2.08 25.33 -9.86
N ASN A 159 2.60 25.33 -8.63
CA ASN A 159 2.45 26.44 -7.67
C ASN A 159 3.44 27.60 -7.89
N GLY A 160 4.26 27.55 -8.96
CA GLY A 160 5.25 28.56 -9.32
C GLY A 160 4.81 29.53 -10.41
N PHE A 161 3.51 29.65 -10.72
CA PHE A 161 3.03 30.73 -11.59
C PHE A 161 2.95 32.04 -10.79
N GLU A 162 4.09 32.72 -10.66
CA GLU A 162 4.09 34.18 -10.56
C GLU A 162 3.51 34.72 -11.87
N VAL A 163 2.24 35.07 -11.85
CA VAL A 163 1.67 36.00 -12.84
C VAL A 163 2.26 37.37 -12.51
N THR A 164 3.39 37.70 -13.12
CA THR A 164 3.82 39.10 -13.21
C THR A 164 3.18 39.71 -14.46
N PRO A 165 2.60 40.92 -14.35
CA PRO A 165 1.86 41.57 -15.43
C PRO A 165 2.75 41.97 -16.62
#